data_AF-A0A916CVV7-F1
#
_entry.id   AF-A0A916CVV7-F1
#
_cell.length_a   1.000
_cell.length_b   1.000
_cell.length_c   1.000
_cell.angle_alpha   90.00
_cell.angle_beta   90.00
_cell.angle_gamma   90.00
#
_symmetry.space_group_name_H-M   'P 1'
#
loop_
_entity.id
_entity.type
_entity.pdbx_description
1 polymer ?
#
loop_
_entity_poly.entity_id
_entity_poly.type
_entity_poly.pdbx_seq_one_letter_code
_entity_poly.pdbx_strand_id
1 'polypeptide(L)'
;MRGHRFVAACLVFALEGPTRIKRFPGVVMSAGAMLILWGMFRDRYADTLVWSGGGLVGLGLLWWFIRGVQWEYLKRVGSAARRDRCPMCDYDLRGIGTGVCPECGTNAEEYLKRARDVVSGPAPPR
;
A
#
# COMPACT_ATOMS: atom_id res chain seq x y z
N MET A 1 -1.11 -16.34 14.06
CA MET A 1 -1.67 -14.97 14.24
C MET A 1 -1.19 -13.94 13.20
N ARG A 2 -0.76 -14.31 11.98
CA ARG A 2 -0.34 -13.34 10.93
C ARG A 2 -1.47 -12.90 9.98
N GLY A 3 -2.59 -13.65 9.94
CA GLY A 3 -3.67 -13.42 8.97
C GLY A 3 -4.44 -12.09 9.13
N HIS A 4 -4.73 -11.66 10.36
CA HIS A 4 -5.60 -10.49 10.58
C HIS A 4 -4.98 -9.16 10.13
N ARG A 5 -3.66 -9.00 10.27
CA ARG A 5 -2.94 -7.81 9.76
C ARG A 5 -2.95 -7.74 8.24
N PHE A 6 -2.96 -8.90 7.59
CA PHE A 6 -2.99 -9.01 6.14
C PHE A 6 -4.36 -8.61 5.58
N VAL A 7 -5.44 -9.07 6.21
CA VAL A 7 -6.83 -8.75 5.80
C VAL A 7 -7.12 -7.26 5.97
N ALA A 8 -6.69 -6.65 7.07
CA ALA A 8 -6.86 -5.21 7.29
C ALA A 8 -6.10 -4.36 6.25
N ALA A 9 -4.85 -4.75 5.93
CA ALA A 9 -4.06 -4.08 4.90
C ALA A 9 -4.71 -4.19 3.51
N CYS A 10 -5.26 -5.36 3.16
CA CYS A 10 -5.97 -5.58 1.91
C CYS A 10 -7.28 -4.78 1.83
N LEU A 11 -8.03 -4.66 2.94
CA LEU A 11 -9.26 -3.86 3.00
C LEU A 11 -8.99 -2.37 2.77
N VAL A 12 -7.95 -1.82 3.41
CA VAL A 12 -7.51 -0.44 3.19
C VAL A 12 -7.05 -0.24 1.73
N PHE A 13 -6.37 -1.24 1.16
CA PHE A 13 -5.94 -1.20 -0.24
C PHE A 13 -7.11 -1.23 -1.22
N ALA A 14 -8.15 -2.03 -0.93
CA ALA A 14 -9.36 -2.15 -1.74
C ALA A 14 -10.23 -0.88 -1.70
N LEU A 15 -10.28 -0.19 -0.56
CA LEU A 15 -11.06 1.04 -0.39
C LEU A 15 -10.41 2.27 -1.04
N GLU A 16 -9.07 2.39 -1.03
CA GLU A 16 -8.41 3.63 -1.49
C GLU A 16 -7.94 3.62 -2.95
N GLY A 17 -7.76 2.44 -3.55
CA GLY A 17 -7.28 2.32 -4.91
C GLY A 17 -5.82 2.81 -5.14
N PRO A 18 -5.08 2.17 -6.05
CA PRO A 18 -3.67 2.49 -6.26
C PRO A 18 -3.40 3.82 -6.99
N THR A 19 -4.38 4.38 -7.70
CA THR A 19 -4.10 5.41 -8.72
C THR A 19 -4.50 6.84 -8.39
N ARG A 20 -5.44 7.11 -7.47
CA ARG A 20 -6.09 8.43 -7.45
C ARG A 20 -5.50 9.52 -6.55
N ILE A 21 -4.77 9.22 -5.48
CA ILE A 21 -4.46 10.30 -4.52
C ILE A 21 -3.06 10.23 -3.90
N LYS A 22 -2.03 10.56 -4.69
CA LYS A 22 -0.66 10.77 -4.17
C LYS A 22 -0.50 12.07 -3.36
N ARG A 23 -1.41 13.04 -3.54
CA ARG A 23 -1.30 14.38 -2.93
C ARG A 23 -2.00 14.51 -1.57
N PHE A 24 -2.90 13.59 -1.21
CA PHE A 24 -3.69 13.68 0.03
C PHE A 24 -2.86 13.79 1.31
N PRO A 25 -1.87 12.92 1.56
CA PRO A 25 -1.13 12.97 2.82
C PRO A 25 -0.37 14.28 2.96
N GLY A 26 0.19 14.79 1.85
CA GLY A 26 0.81 16.11 1.82
C GLY A 26 -0.16 17.24 2.22
N VAL A 27 -1.37 17.25 1.66
CA VAL A 27 -2.39 18.26 1.98
C VAL A 27 -2.80 18.19 3.46
N VAL A 28 -3.02 16.99 4.00
CA VAL A 28 -3.40 16.80 5.41
C VAL A 28 -2.28 17.28 6.34
N MET A 29 -1.02 16.95 6.03
CA MET A 29 0.14 17.41 6.81
C MET A 29 0.30 18.93 6.74
N SER A 30 0.16 19.55 5.56
CA SER A 30 0.23 21.00 5.41
C SER A 30 -0.87 21.72 6.19
N ALA A 31 -2.11 21.20 6.15
CA ALA A 31 -3.22 21.76 6.92
C ALA A 31 -2.97 21.66 8.44
N GLY A 32 -2.46 20.51 8.91
CA GLY A 32 -2.08 20.32 10.32
C GLY A 32 -0.97 21.28 10.76
N ALA A 33 0.09 21.42 9.97
CA ALA A 33 1.18 22.35 10.26
C ALA A 33 0.71 23.82 10.30
N MET A 34 -0.18 24.19 9.39
CA MET A 34 -0.77 25.54 9.35
C MET A 34 -1.64 25.83 10.58
N LEU A 35 -2.37 24.84 11.09
CA LEU A 35 -3.12 24.95 12.35
C LEU A 35 -2.20 25.13 13.57
N ILE A 36 -1.08 24.40 13.63
CA ILE A 36 -0.08 24.57 14.71
C ILE A 36 0.47 25.99 14.69
N LEU A 37 0.93 26.45 13.51
CA LEU A 37 1.46 27.80 13.34
C LEU A 37 0.43 28.86 13.73
N TRP A 38 -0.83 28.72 13.30
CA TRP A 38 -1.90 29.64 13.69
C TRP A 38 -2.13 29.63 15.21
N GLY A 39 -2.14 28.45 15.84
CA GLY A 39 -2.31 28.29 17.28
C GLY A 39 -1.27 29.06 18.09
N MET A 40 -0.01 29.09 17.62
CA MET A 40 1.07 29.83 18.28
C MET A 40 0.86 31.35 18.30
N PHE A 41 0.07 31.92 17.39
CA PHE A 41 -0.22 33.36 17.33
C PHE A 41 -1.51 33.77 18.08
N ARG A 42 -2.28 32.82 18.64
CA ARG A 42 -3.62 33.12 19.20
C ARG A 42 -3.76 32.60 20.63
N ASP A 43 -3.47 33.46 21.61
CA ASP A 43 -3.40 33.13 23.05
C ASP A 43 -4.62 32.38 23.62
N ARG A 44 -5.83 32.65 23.12
CA ARG A 44 -7.06 32.08 23.69
C ARG A 44 -7.33 30.61 23.30
N TYR A 45 -6.67 30.09 22.25
CA TYR A 45 -6.92 28.73 21.73
C TYR A 45 -5.64 27.96 21.39
N ALA A 46 -4.49 28.40 21.90
CA ALA A 46 -3.19 27.85 21.55
C ALA A 46 -3.13 26.34 21.76
N ASP A 47 -3.53 25.84 22.93
CA ASP A 47 -3.44 24.41 23.25
C ASP A 47 -4.29 23.54 22.32
N THR A 48 -5.58 23.87 22.14
CA THR A 48 -6.49 23.07 21.32
C THR A 48 -6.07 23.03 19.85
N LEU A 49 -5.59 24.16 19.31
CA LEU A 49 -5.12 24.25 17.92
C LEU A 49 -3.81 23.50 17.71
N VAL A 50 -2.89 23.56 18.66
CA VAL A 50 -1.60 22.84 18.58
C VAL A 50 -1.83 21.33 18.65
N TRP A 51 -2.66 20.84 19.57
CA TRP A 51 -2.97 19.41 19.68
C TRP A 51 -3.72 18.88 18.46
N SER A 52 -4.73 19.60 17.97
CA SER A 52 -5.47 19.19 16.77
C SER A 52 -4.59 19.21 15.51
N GLY A 53 -3.78 20.26 15.33
CA GLY A 53 -2.81 20.34 14.24
C GLY A 53 -1.75 19.24 14.30
N GLY A 54 -1.23 18.93 15.50
CA GLY A 54 -0.32 17.82 15.75
C GLY A 54 -0.94 16.47 15.39
N GLY A 55 -2.20 16.25 15.76
CA GLY A 55 -2.97 15.05 15.39
C GLY A 55 -3.08 14.85 13.88
N LEU A 56 -3.37 15.92 13.12
CA LEU A 56 -3.44 15.88 11.66
C LEU A 56 -2.09 15.56 11.02
N VAL A 57 -1.00 16.15 11.51
CA VAL A 57 0.36 15.83 11.03
C VAL A 57 0.70 14.36 11.32
N GLY A 58 0.40 13.87 12.53
CA GLY A 58 0.62 12.48 12.91
C GLY A 58 -0.17 11.49 12.03
N LEU A 59 -1.44 11.79 11.75
CA LEU A 59 -2.28 10.99 10.86
C LEU A 59 -1.73 10.98 9.42
N GLY A 60 -1.30 12.13 8.92
CA GLY A 60 -0.67 12.26 7.60
C GLY A 60 0.62 11.44 7.48
N LEU A 61 1.48 11.47 8.51
CA LEU A 61 2.71 10.66 8.58
C LEU A 61 2.40 9.17 8.64
N LEU A 62 1.44 8.76 9.47
CA LEU A 62 1.02 7.36 9.56
C LEU A 62 0.51 6.84 8.21
N TRP A 63 -0.32 7.62 7.52
CA TRP A 63 -0.82 7.27 6.20
C TRP A 63 0.32 7.20 5.17
N TRP A 64 1.24 8.17 5.17
CA TRP A 64 2.42 8.12 4.30
C TRP A 64 3.25 6.86 4.54
N PHE A 65 3.47 6.48 5.81
CA PHE A 65 4.19 5.25 6.16
C PHE A 65 3.48 3.99 5.64
N ILE A 66 2.16 3.89 5.84
CA ILE A 66 1.35 2.77 5.33
C ILE A 66 1.47 2.67 3.79
N ARG A 67 1.38 3.81 3.09
CA ARG A 67 1.56 3.86 1.63
C ARG A 67 2.97 3.47 1.20
N GLY A 68 3.99 3.86 1.95
CA GLY A 68 5.38 3.47 1.71
C GLY A 68 5.56 1.95 1.77
N VAL A 69 5.01 1.31 2.81
CA VAL A 69 5.03 -0.15 2.96
C VAL A 69 4.27 -0.85 1.83
N GLN A 70 3.09 -0.33 1.45
CA GLN A 70 2.31 -0.86 0.33
C GLN A 70 3.09 -0.79 -0.99
N TRP A 71 3.78 0.31 -1.25
CA TRP A 71 4.55 0.50 -2.49
C TRP A 71 5.71 -0.49 -2.57
N GLU A 72 6.40 -0.73 -1.46
CA GLU A 72 7.48 -1.71 -1.41
C GLU A 72 6.97 -3.14 -1.58
N TYR A 73 5.79 -3.45 -1.02
CA TYR A 73 5.13 -4.74 -1.25
C TYR A 73 4.74 -4.93 -2.72
N LEU A 74 4.13 -3.92 -3.35
CA LEU A 74 3.78 -3.96 -4.78
C LEU A 74 5.01 -4.11 -5.68
N LYS A 75 6.12 -3.45 -5.35
CA LYS A 75 7.38 -3.64 -6.09
C LYS A 75 7.84 -5.09 -6.03
N ARG A 76 7.76 -5.74 -4.86
CA ARG A 76 8.14 -7.15 -4.68
C ARG A 76 7.24 -8.10 -5.47
N VAL A 77 5.93 -7.88 -5.44
CA VAL A 77 4.97 -8.69 -6.22
C VAL A 77 5.13 -8.43 -7.72
N GLY A 78 5.32 -7.17 -8.13
CA GLY A 78 5.57 -6.79 -9.52
C GLY A 78 6.92 -7.27 -10.05
N SER A 79 7.96 -7.36 -9.21
CA SER A 79 9.24 -7.96 -9.58
C SER A 79 9.16 -9.48 -9.64
N ALA A 80 8.38 -10.12 -8.76
CA ALA A 80 8.09 -11.55 -8.83
C ALA A 80 7.24 -11.90 -10.09
N ALA A 81 6.48 -10.94 -10.61
CA ALA A 81 5.82 -11.06 -11.91
C ALA A 81 6.79 -11.02 -13.11
N ARG A 82 8.08 -10.73 -12.91
CA ARG A 82 9.11 -11.03 -13.91
C ARG A 82 9.34 -12.54 -13.93
N ARG A 83 8.48 -13.21 -14.71
CA ARG A 83 8.41 -14.56 -15.34
C ARG A 83 9.36 -15.70 -14.97
N ASP A 84 10.45 -15.42 -14.28
CA ASP A 84 11.61 -16.31 -14.15
C ASP A 84 11.78 -16.81 -12.71
N ARG A 85 10.94 -16.39 -11.74
CA ARG A 85 10.97 -16.92 -10.37
C ARG A 85 9.60 -17.35 -9.87
N CYS A 86 9.57 -18.40 -9.07
CA CYS A 86 8.36 -18.88 -8.42
C CYS A 86 7.91 -17.86 -7.35
N PRO A 87 6.65 -17.37 -7.38
CA PRO A 87 6.18 -16.39 -6.41
C PRO A 87 6.01 -16.96 -4.98
N MET A 88 6.04 -18.29 -4.81
CA MET A 88 5.84 -18.94 -3.51
C MET A 88 7.17 -19.18 -2.77
N CYS A 89 8.16 -19.74 -3.47
CA CYS A 89 9.44 -20.15 -2.88
C CYS A 89 10.66 -19.40 -3.44
N ASP A 90 10.47 -18.46 -4.38
CA ASP A 90 11.51 -17.70 -5.08
C ASP A 90 12.50 -18.54 -5.92
N TYR A 91 12.15 -19.80 -6.21
CA TYR A 91 12.94 -20.69 -7.08
C TYR A 91 13.03 -20.15 -8.52
N ASP A 92 14.20 -20.22 -9.14
CA ASP A 92 14.42 -19.78 -10.52
C ASP A 92 13.79 -20.76 -11.53
N LEU A 93 12.75 -20.31 -12.22
CA LEU A 93 12.00 -21.11 -13.20
C LEU A 93 12.64 -21.06 -14.60
N ARG A 94 13.78 -20.38 -14.79
CA ARG A 94 14.47 -20.34 -16.08
C ARG A 94 14.88 -21.74 -16.51
N GLY A 95 14.43 -22.14 -17.70
CA GLY A 95 14.68 -23.47 -18.28
C GLY A 95 13.63 -24.53 -17.94
N ILE A 96 12.66 -24.22 -17.07
CA ILE A 96 11.54 -25.12 -16.77
C ILE A 96 10.37 -24.79 -17.71
N GLY A 97 10.29 -25.52 -18.82
CA GLY A 97 9.27 -25.30 -19.86
C GLY A 97 7.82 -25.60 -19.47
N THR A 98 7.58 -26.14 -18.27
CA THR A 98 6.26 -26.56 -17.81
C THR A 98 5.50 -25.47 -17.05
N GLY A 99 6.17 -24.40 -16.61
CA GLY A 99 5.56 -23.36 -15.76
C GLY A 99 5.16 -23.81 -14.35
N VAL A 100 5.46 -25.06 -13.97
CA VAL A 100 5.20 -25.63 -12.64
C VAL A 100 6.52 -25.71 -11.87
N CYS A 101 6.54 -25.13 -10.67
CA CYS A 101 7.72 -25.15 -9.82
C CYS A 101 8.01 -26.57 -9.30
N PRO A 102 9.24 -27.10 -9.45
CA PRO A 102 9.57 -28.46 -9.00
C PRO A 102 9.67 -28.58 -7.47
N GLU A 103 10.05 -27.50 -6.78
CA GLU A 103 10.17 -27.48 -5.32
C GLU A 103 8.81 -27.50 -4.60
N CYS A 104 7.87 -26.67 -5.04
CA CYS A 104 6.61 -26.44 -4.32
C CYS A 104 5.34 -26.83 -5.10
N GLY A 105 5.48 -27.34 -6.33
CA GLY A 105 4.36 -27.72 -7.19
C GLY A 105 3.46 -26.57 -7.66
N THR A 106 3.81 -25.32 -7.35
CA THR A 106 2.99 -24.16 -7.71
C THR A 106 3.06 -23.90 -9.21
N ASN A 107 1.90 -23.79 -9.86
CA ASN A 107 1.79 -23.32 -11.24
C ASN A 107 1.98 -21.79 -11.27
N ALA A 108 3.14 -21.35 -11.78
CA ALA A 108 3.51 -19.95 -11.79
C ALA A 108 2.62 -19.12 -12.72
N GLU A 109 2.20 -19.67 -13.87
CA GLU A 109 1.31 -18.96 -14.79
C GLU A 109 -0.07 -18.71 -14.17
N GLU A 110 -0.66 -19.74 -13.56
CA GLU A 110 -1.97 -19.63 -12.91
C GLU A 110 -1.93 -18.63 -11.75
N TYR A 111 -0.87 -18.69 -10.95
CA TYR A 111 -0.67 -17.76 -9.84
C TYR A 111 -0.54 -16.31 -10.34
N LEU A 112 0.28 -16.07 -11.37
CA LEU A 112 0.47 -14.75 -11.96
C LEU A 112 -0.80 -14.21 -12.62
N LYS A 113 -1.59 -15.07 -13.28
CA LYS A 113 -2.90 -14.70 -13.83
C LYS A 113 -3.83 -14.23 -12.71
N ARG A 114 -3.95 -15.01 -11.63
CA ARG A 114 -4.78 -14.66 -10.47
C ARG A 114 -4.32 -13.37 -9.78
N ALA A 115 -3.01 -13.19 -9.63
CA ALA A 115 -2.44 -11.96 -9.07
C ALA A 115 -2.75 -10.75 -9.96
N ARG A 116 -2.68 -10.91 -11.28
CA ARG A 116 -3.06 -9.86 -12.24
C ARG A 116 -4.54 -9.53 -12.13
N ASP A 117 -5.42 -10.51 -12.00
CA ASP A 117 -6.86 -10.28 -11.88
C ASP A 117 -7.20 -9.51 -10.60
N VAL A 118 -6.54 -9.84 -9.48
CA VAL A 118 -6.69 -9.10 -8.21
C VAL A 118 -6.20 -7.65 -8.34
N VAL A 119 -5.07 -7.43 -9.04
CA VAL A 119 -4.51 -6.08 -9.24
C VAL A 119 -5.35 -5.27 -10.24
N SER A 120 -5.89 -5.92 -11.27
CA SER A 120 -6.67 -5.25 -12.32
C SER A 120 -8.05 -4.83 -11.83
N GLY A 121 -8.58 -5.53 -10.81
CA GLY A 121 -9.94 -5.34 -10.34
C GLY A 121 -11.00 -5.68 -11.41
N PRO A 122 -12.29 -5.75 -11.06
CA PRO A 122 -13.33 -5.74 -12.07
C PRO A 122 -13.26 -4.42 -12.83
N ALA A 123 -13.21 -4.48 -14.17
CA ALA A 123 -13.30 -3.29 -15.01
C ALA A 123 -14.59 -2.53 -14.63
N PRO A 124 -14.56 -1.18 -14.53
CA PRO A 124 -15.77 -0.42 -14.26
C PRO A 124 -16.82 -0.74 -15.34
N PRO A 125 -18.11 -0.89 -14.97
CA PRO A 125 -19.17 -1.04 -15.97
C PRO A 125 -19.13 0.16 -16.92
N ARG A 126 -19.26 -0.11 -18.22
CA ARG A 126 -19.27 0.91 -19.29
C ARG A 126 -20.54 1.73 -19.26
#